data_AF-A0A955WFW2-F1
#
_entry.id   AF-A0A955WFW2-F1
#
_cell.length_a   1.000
_cell.length_b   1.000
_cell.length_c   1.000
_cell.angle_alpha   90.00
_cell.angle_beta   90.00
_cell.angle_gamma   90.00
#
_symmetry.space_group_name_H-M   'P 1'
#
loop_
_entity.id
_entity.type
_entity.pdbx_description
1 polymer ?
#
loop_
_entity_poly.entity_id
_entity_poly.type
_entity_poly.pdbx_seq_one_letter_code
_entity_poly.pdbx_strand_id
1 'polypeptide(L)'
;MRAHPSVELLRRAALVALCGGLAAIGCDDGDSAEPSADPMADMQADAAVVDAMRPAPDMRVPDAALGVPFCEGGTTHLYAPFESSTLQLFPDDLLTMDADDSPTGVRLAIDPEQFPWMANVPRLLATIFADLDGLSGFATYGAIVMRFSDPIGEVPADAAASVDSNALMLLDLSTTPPTHVPYVVRRSEGDRAIIVQPLRPMRVGTRHALVATTELHDAAGDCIAPGPTMRGLLAEGVEDPRLARMAPRYAEVLDAADLLPEQISAMAVFTTHRETDVMAAVAADIRERAYDWDGDRECEDAENWRQCEGQFEAWDYRDGKAILTPAPKAPWTLPVSTWLPREGQGPWPTIFVGHGLGAGRYQAARLAELYCPAGFAVVAMDAMRHGDHPTSAHGDGQDTALSFLGLNLAGLQIDGQTLVGNFNQTVVDRLQ
;
A
#
# COMPACT_ATOMS: atom_id res chain seq x y z
N MET A 1 16.95 26.41 -22.66
CA MET A 1 16.03 25.29 -22.38
C MET A 1 15.60 25.43 -20.93
N ARG A 2 14.39 25.95 -20.68
CA ARG A 2 13.81 26.12 -19.34
C ARG A 2 12.72 25.06 -19.19
N ALA A 3 12.75 24.30 -18.10
CA ALA A 3 11.78 23.26 -17.81
C ALA A 3 10.40 23.87 -17.47
N HIS A 4 9.34 23.22 -17.95
CA HIS A 4 7.94 23.63 -17.80
C HIS A 4 7.42 23.29 -16.38
N PRO A 5 6.63 24.16 -15.73
CA PRO A 5 6.15 23.98 -14.35
C PRO A 5 5.10 22.87 -14.14
N SER A 6 4.64 22.20 -15.20
CA SER A 6 3.63 21.12 -15.14
C SER A 6 4.20 19.74 -14.75
N VAL A 7 5.53 19.57 -14.71
CA VAL A 7 6.19 18.29 -14.37
C VAL A 7 6.34 18.08 -12.85
N GLU A 8 6.29 19.15 -12.05
CA GLU A 8 6.50 19.12 -10.60
C GLU A 8 5.28 18.57 -9.82
N LEU A 9 4.07 18.81 -10.33
CA LEU A 9 2.81 18.40 -9.66
C LEU A 9 2.59 16.88 -9.74
N LEU A 10 2.93 16.26 -10.89
CA LEU A 10 2.91 14.80 -11.09
C LEU A 10 3.96 14.08 -10.23
N ARG A 11 5.10 14.73 -9.92
CA ARG A 11 6.11 14.19 -9.00
C ARG A 11 5.64 14.18 -7.54
N ARG A 12 4.82 15.15 -7.12
CA ARG A 12 4.28 15.23 -5.76
C ARG A 12 3.09 14.28 -5.53
N ALA A 13 2.25 14.07 -6.54
CA ALA A 13 1.18 13.06 -6.48
C ALA A 13 1.75 11.62 -6.53
N ALA A 14 2.83 11.38 -7.28
CA ALA A 14 3.52 10.09 -7.33
C ALA A 14 4.11 9.66 -5.97
N LEU A 15 4.51 10.62 -5.11
CA LEU A 15 5.09 10.31 -3.80
C LEU A 15 4.08 9.67 -2.83
N VAL A 16 2.78 9.94 -2.99
CA VAL A 16 1.73 9.34 -2.16
C VAL A 16 1.07 8.14 -2.84
N ALA A 17 0.99 8.13 -4.17
CA ALA A 17 0.56 6.95 -4.91
C ALA A 17 1.56 5.77 -4.79
N LEU A 18 2.83 6.02 -4.45
CA LEU A 18 3.82 4.97 -4.21
C LEU A 18 3.58 4.16 -2.92
N CYS A 19 2.74 4.63 -1.99
CA CYS A 19 2.32 3.84 -0.83
C CYS A 19 1.12 2.93 -1.12
N GLY A 20 0.42 3.12 -2.25
CA GLY A 20 -0.64 2.24 -2.72
C GLY A 20 -0.21 1.57 -4.02
N GLY A 21 0.30 0.34 -3.95
CA GLY A 21 0.81 -0.42 -5.10
C GLY A 21 -0.23 -0.70 -6.19
N LEU A 22 -0.56 0.30 -7.01
CA LEU A 22 -1.32 0.16 -8.24
C LEU A 22 -0.36 0.06 -9.42
N ALA A 23 -0.07 -1.17 -9.84
CA ALA A 23 0.42 -1.46 -11.17
C ALA A 23 -0.79 -1.75 -12.07
N ALA A 24 -1.35 -0.71 -12.72
CA ALA A 24 -2.31 -0.90 -13.79
C ALA A 24 -1.56 -1.04 -15.12
N ILE A 25 -1.55 -2.24 -15.69
CA ILE A 25 -1.15 -2.48 -17.08
C ILE A 25 -2.36 -2.13 -17.94
N GLY A 26 -2.35 -0.93 -18.54
CA GLY A 26 -3.28 -0.55 -19.60
C GLY A 26 -2.70 -0.92 -20.96
N CYS A 27 -3.37 -1.81 -21.69
CA CYS A 27 -3.18 -1.94 -23.12
C CYS A 27 -3.91 -0.79 -23.80
N ASP A 28 -3.14 0.06 -24.49
CA ASP A 28 -3.60 1.21 -25.27
C ASP A 28 -4.02 0.73 -26.67
N ASP A 29 -5.30 0.89 -27.02
CA ASP A 29 -5.79 0.80 -28.40
C ASP A 29 -5.91 2.24 -28.92
N GLY A 30 -5.02 2.59 -29.85
CA GLY A 30 -4.90 3.94 -30.36
C GLY A 30 -6.11 4.40 -31.17
N ASP A 31 -6.51 5.65 -30.94
CA ASP A 31 -7.02 6.51 -32.01
C ASP A 31 -6.70 7.98 -31.69
N SER A 32 -6.05 8.63 -32.63
CA SER A 32 -5.48 9.97 -32.51
C SER A 32 -6.55 11.07 -32.68
N ALA A 33 -6.78 11.87 -31.63
CA ALA A 33 -7.46 13.15 -31.72
C ALA A 33 -6.61 14.25 -31.05
N GLU A 34 -6.40 15.36 -31.77
CA GLU A 34 -5.57 16.49 -31.36
C GLU A 34 -6.12 17.24 -30.13
N PRO A 35 -5.27 17.77 -29.22
CA PRO A 35 -5.74 18.50 -28.05
C PRO A 35 -5.98 19.98 -28.33
N SER A 36 -7.16 20.46 -27.96
CA SER A 36 -7.53 21.89 -27.94
C SER A 36 -7.14 22.57 -26.62
N ALA A 37 -6.61 23.79 -26.76
CA ALA A 37 -6.38 24.89 -25.82
C ALA A 37 -6.71 24.74 -24.32
N ASP A 38 -5.65 25.00 -23.54
CA ASP A 38 -5.49 25.15 -22.09
C ASP A 38 -6.15 26.44 -21.53
N PRO A 39 -6.82 26.35 -20.36
CA PRO A 39 -6.91 27.51 -19.48
C PRO A 39 -6.64 27.15 -18.02
N MET A 40 -5.40 26.87 -17.59
CA MET A 40 -5.00 27.00 -16.17
C MET A 40 -3.60 27.60 -16.00
N ALA A 41 -3.54 28.92 -16.08
CA ALA A 41 -2.44 29.69 -15.51
C ALA A 41 -2.78 30.11 -14.07
N ASP A 42 -1.76 30.04 -13.22
CA ASP A 42 -1.61 30.69 -11.91
C ASP A 42 -1.93 29.86 -10.65
N MET A 43 -0.98 29.00 -10.27
CA MET A 43 -0.70 28.67 -8.87
C MET A 43 0.80 28.84 -8.63
N GLN A 44 1.18 29.98 -8.09
CA GLN A 44 2.54 30.23 -7.59
C GLN A 44 2.81 29.33 -6.38
N ALA A 45 3.96 28.66 -6.37
CA ALA A 45 4.44 27.88 -5.25
C ALA A 45 4.73 28.82 -4.06
N ASP A 46 4.00 28.65 -2.97
CA ASP A 46 4.27 29.35 -1.72
C ASP A 46 5.62 28.94 -1.15
N ALA A 47 6.53 29.90 -1.03
CA ALA A 47 7.81 29.75 -0.33
C ALA A 47 7.64 29.48 1.19
N ALA A 48 6.40 29.45 1.70
CA ALA A 48 6.06 29.26 3.11
C ALA A 48 6.26 27.81 3.62
N VAL A 49 6.39 26.81 2.74
CA VAL A 49 6.56 25.40 3.17
C VAL A 49 7.97 25.12 3.72
N VAL A 50 8.98 25.92 3.34
CA VAL A 50 10.37 25.69 3.78
C VAL A 50 10.61 26.15 5.24
N ASP A 51 9.81 27.09 5.76
CA ASP A 51 9.97 27.62 7.13
C ASP A 51 9.34 26.71 8.21
N ALA A 52 8.53 25.72 7.81
CA ALA A 52 7.91 24.75 8.72
C ALA A 52 8.85 23.62 9.20
N MET A 53 10.10 23.59 8.73
CA MET A 53 11.11 22.58 9.14
C MET A 53 12.02 23.07 10.27
N ARG A 54 11.74 24.22 10.89
CA ARG A 54 12.48 24.64 12.08
C ARG A 54 12.17 23.67 13.24
N PRO A 55 13.19 23.17 13.95
CA PRO A 55 12.97 22.28 15.08
C PRO A 55 12.05 22.94 16.11
N ALA A 56 11.12 22.15 16.65
CA ALA A 56 10.24 22.56 17.73
C ALA A 56 11.04 23.16 18.91
N PRO A 57 10.47 24.08 19.69
CA PRO A 57 11.14 24.67 20.85
C PRO A 57 11.70 23.59 21.79
N ASP A 58 12.86 23.92 22.35
CA ASP A 58 13.87 23.04 22.93
C ASP A 58 13.34 22.10 24.05
N MET A 59 12.78 20.94 23.68
CA MET A 59 12.59 19.79 24.58
C MET A 59 13.87 18.95 24.68
N ARG A 60 15.04 19.59 24.83
CA ARG A 60 16.28 18.86 25.11
C ARG A 60 16.25 18.34 26.53
N VAL A 61 16.05 17.04 26.68
CA VAL A 61 16.61 16.30 27.82
C VAL A 61 18.13 16.44 27.69
N PRO A 62 18.86 16.97 28.69
CA PRO A 62 20.31 17.09 28.60
C PRO A 62 20.94 15.71 28.39
N ASP A 63 21.77 15.53 27.35
CA ASP A 63 22.35 14.22 26.99
C ASP A 63 23.11 13.55 28.14
N ALA A 64 23.70 14.36 29.03
CA ALA A 64 24.37 13.88 30.24
C ALA A 64 23.45 13.09 31.19
N ALA A 65 22.12 13.27 31.10
CA ALA A 65 21.14 12.56 31.91
C ALA A 65 20.80 11.17 31.36
N LEU A 66 21.00 10.92 30.05
CA LEU A 66 20.64 9.66 29.40
C LEU A 66 21.75 8.60 29.48
N GLY A 67 23.00 9.00 29.76
CA GLY A 67 24.12 8.07 29.98
C GLY A 67 24.64 7.33 28.73
N VAL A 68 24.05 7.59 27.55
CA VAL A 68 24.46 7.03 26.26
C VAL A 68 25.26 8.08 25.47
N PRO A 69 26.47 7.76 24.97
CA PRO A 69 27.31 8.70 24.23
C PRO A 69 26.89 8.79 22.75
N PHE A 70 25.71 9.37 22.47
CA PHE A 70 25.27 9.60 21.09
C PHE A 70 26.23 10.50 20.31
N CYS A 71 26.26 10.33 18.99
CA CYS A 71 27.05 11.20 18.12
C CYS A 71 26.41 12.59 17.98
N GLU A 72 27.24 13.63 17.83
CA GLU A 72 26.83 15.04 17.79
C GLU A 72 27.11 15.68 16.41
N GLY A 73 26.44 15.17 15.37
CA GLY A 73 26.51 15.72 14.02
C GLY A 73 25.62 16.94 13.81
N GLY A 74 25.94 17.75 12.78
CA GLY A 74 25.12 18.90 12.39
C GLY A 74 23.77 18.49 11.78
N THR A 75 23.75 17.35 11.09
CA THR A 75 22.55 16.75 10.52
C THR A 75 21.85 15.88 11.55
N THR A 76 20.53 16.01 11.67
CA THR A 76 19.71 15.25 12.63
C THR A 76 18.59 14.46 11.93
N HIS A 77 18.29 13.26 12.43
CA HIS A 77 17.05 12.58 12.08
C HIS A 77 15.85 13.32 12.70
N LEU A 78 14.85 13.62 11.87
CA LEU A 78 13.64 14.29 12.31
C LEU A 78 12.65 13.25 12.83
N TYR A 79 12.35 13.30 14.14
CA TYR A 79 11.31 12.47 14.75
C TYR A 79 10.61 13.21 15.88
N ALA A 80 9.56 13.93 15.53
CA ALA A 80 8.69 14.69 16.43
C ALA A 80 7.23 14.40 16.06
N PRO A 81 6.74 13.17 16.28
CA PRO A 81 5.47 12.69 15.72
C PRO A 81 4.24 13.48 16.23
N PHE A 82 4.36 14.14 17.39
CA PHE A 82 3.25 14.86 18.03
C PHE A 82 3.34 16.38 17.91
N GLU A 83 4.45 16.90 17.40
CA GLU A 83 4.71 18.33 17.25
C GLU A 83 4.82 18.72 15.77
N SER A 84 5.29 17.80 14.92
CA SER A 84 5.55 18.07 13.51
C SER A 84 4.26 18.26 12.71
N SER A 85 4.27 19.29 11.87
CA SER A 85 3.26 19.54 10.85
C SER A 85 3.47 18.70 9.58
N THR A 86 4.57 17.93 9.50
CA THR A 86 4.90 17.05 8.36
C THR A 86 5.17 15.63 8.82
N LEU A 87 4.85 14.65 7.97
CA LEU A 87 5.13 13.24 8.23
C LEU A 87 6.63 12.99 8.09
N GLN A 88 7.30 12.68 9.20
CA GLN A 88 8.77 12.52 9.24
C GLN A 88 9.24 11.07 9.14
N LEU A 89 8.42 10.12 9.63
CA LEU A 89 8.70 8.69 9.64
C LEU A 89 7.41 7.92 9.34
N PHE A 90 7.46 6.95 8.42
CA PHE A 90 6.36 6.05 8.12
C PHE A 90 6.87 4.81 7.37
N PRO A 91 6.34 3.61 7.58
CA PRO A 91 5.48 3.21 8.69
C PRO A 91 6.23 3.25 10.03
N ASP A 92 5.48 3.36 11.12
CA ASP A 92 6.00 3.18 12.47
C ASP A 92 4.86 2.67 13.36
N ASP A 93 5.15 1.69 14.20
CA ASP A 93 4.21 1.08 15.14
C ASP A 93 3.66 2.08 16.15
N LEU A 94 4.22 3.29 16.28
CA LEU A 94 3.58 4.41 16.97
C LEU A 94 2.15 4.67 16.48
N LEU A 95 1.89 4.39 15.20
CA LEU A 95 0.59 4.53 14.54
C LEU A 95 -0.31 3.29 14.69
N THR A 96 0.05 2.35 15.57
CA THR A 96 -0.77 1.19 15.91
C THR A 96 -1.33 1.28 17.33
N MET A 97 -2.25 0.42 17.70
CA MET A 97 -2.66 0.13 19.08
C MET A 97 -2.74 -1.38 19.29
N ASP A 98 -2.58 -1.83 20.53
CA ASP A 98 -2.72 -3.26 20.84
C ASP A 98 -4.20 -3.66 20.67
N ALA A 99 -4.42 -4.82 20.08
CA ALA A 99 -5.75 -5.31 19.72
C ALA A 99 -5.74 -6.85 19.73
N ASP A 100 -6.31 -7.45 20.77
CA ASP A 100 -6.34 -8.91 20.96
C ASP A 100 -7.13 -9.65 19.87
N ASP A 101 -8.05 -8.96 19.22
CA ASP A 101 -8.86 -9.45 18.09
C ASP A 101 -8.17 -9.27 16.73
N SER A 102 -7.03 -8.57 16.69
CA SER A 102 -6.23 -8.45 15.48
C SER A 102 -5.37 -9.71 15.25
N PRO A 103 -5.25 -10.23 14.02
CA PRO A 103 -4.41 -11.40 13.71
C PRO A 103 -2.91 -11.20 13.96
N THR A 104 -2.46 -9.96 14.19
CA THR A 104 -1.07 -9.61 14.53
C THR A 104 -0.91 -9.11 15.97
N GLY A 105 -2.00 -9.05 16.75
CA GLY A 105 -2.02 -8.45 18.08
C GLY A 105 -1.98 -6.92 18.10
N VAL A 106 -1.88 -6.27 16.94
CA VAL A 106 -1.93 -4.81 16.79
C VAL A 106 -2.86 -4.41 15.66
N ARG A 107 -3.45 -3.22 15.74
CA ARG A 107 -4.18 -2.61 14.63
C ARG A 107 -3.69 -1.19 14.38
N LEU A 108 -3.77 -0.72 13.15
CA LEU A 108 -3.55 0.70 12.86
C LEU A 108 -4.60 1.54 13.61
N ALA A 109 -4.13 2.63 14.19
CA ALA A 109 -4.90 3.58 15.01
C ALA A 109 -4.34 4.98 14.77
N ILE A 110 -4.73 5.60 13.67
CA ILE A 110 -4.22 6.91 13.25
C ILE A 110 -5.22 7.98 13.68
N ASP A 111 -4.95 8.64 14.80
CA ASP A 111 -5.79 9.72 15.33
C ASP A 111 -5.33 11.10 14.81
N PRO A 112 -6.12 11.81 13.99
CA PRO A 112 -5.80 13.15 13.52
C PRO A 112 -5.62 14.18 14.65
N GLU A 113 -6.25 13.97 15.81
CA GLU A 113 -6.09 14.85 16.98
C GLU A 113 -4.73 14.66 17.65
N GLN A 114 -4.16 13.45 17.55
CA GLN A 114 -2.86 13.11 18.11
C GLN A 114 -1.69 13.51 17.21
N PHE A 115 -1.89 13.51 15.88
CA PHE A 115 -0.83 13.65 14.89
C PHE A 115 -1.01 14.93 14.05
N PRO A 116 -0.37 16.07 14.40
CA PRO A 116 -0.63 17.36 13.74
C PRO A 116 -0.34 17.38 12.24
N TRP A 117 0.56 16.52 11.76
CA TRP A 117 0.87 16.40 10.34
C TRP A 117 -0.34 15.96 9.49
N MET A 118 -1.32 15.28 10.09
CA MET A 118 -2.57 14.88 9.42
C MET A 118 -3.37 16.09 8.92
N ALA A 119 -3.28 17.25 9.60
CA ALA A 119 -3.94 18.47 9.17
C ALA A 119 -3.41 19.02 7.84
N ASN A 120 -2.19 18.62 7.45
CA ASN A 120 -1.54 19.05 6.20
C ASN A 120 -1.60 17.97 5.10
N VAL A 121 -2.21 16.82 5.39
CA VAL A 121 -2.48 15.82 4.35
C VAL A 121 -3.52 16.38 3.39
N PRO A 122 -3.28 16.35 2.06
CA PRO A 122 -4.28 16.79 1.09
C PRO A 122 -5.61 16.07 1.32
N ARG A 123 -6.73 16.78 1.26
CA ARG A 123 -8.07 16.23 1.53
C ARG A 123 -8.37 14.93 0.78
N LEU A 124 -7.85 14.80 -0.44
CA LEU A 124 -7.96 13.59 -1.28
C LEU A 124 -7.39 12.33 -0.62
N LEU A 125 -6.38 12.50 0.22
CA LEU A 125 -5.61 11.43 0.86
C LEU A 125 -5.99 11.26 2.33
N ALA A 126 -6.66 12.24 2.94
CA ALA A 126 -7.06 12.18 4.34
C ALA A 126 -8.00 10.98 4.61
N THR A 127 -8.87 10.64 3.66
CA THR A 127 -9.75 9.46 3.78
C THR A 127 -8.97 8.16 3.75
N ILE A 128 -7.85 8.08 3.03
CA ILE A 128 -7.01 6.88 3.01
C ILE A 128 -6.51 6.58 4.43
N PHE A 129 -6.05 7.58 5.18
CA PHE A 129 -5.57 7.35 6.55
C PHE A 129 -6.69 6.90 7.50
N ALA A 130 -7.92 7.39 7.30
CA ALA A 130 -9.07 6.88 8.03
C ALA A 130 -9.42 5.44 7.62
N ASP A 131 -9.27 5.09 6.35
CA ASP A 131 -9.53 3.75 5.82
C ASP A 131 -8.48 2.72 6.25
N LEU A 132 -7.26 3.17 6.57
CA LEU A 132 -6.21 2.35 7.17
C LEU A 132 -6.53 1.96 8.62
N ASP A 133 -7.38 2.72 9.32
CA ASP A 133 -7.76 2.43 10.70
C ASP A 133 -8.37 1.02 10.81
N GLY A 134 -7.91 0.26 11.80
CA GLY A 134 -8.37 -1.11 12.03
C GLY A 134 -7.69 -2.21 11.21
N LEU A 135 -6.86 -1.88 10.20
CA LEU A 135 -6.02 -2.89 9.56
C LEU A 135 -5.03 -3.49 10.57
N SER A 136 -4.68 -4.75 10.40
CA SER A 136 -3.81 -5.51 11.30
C SER A 136 -2.32 -5.16 11.20
N GLY A 137 -1.96 -4.10 10.47
CA GLY A 137 -0.58 -3.63 10.33
C GLY A 137 -0.35 -2.89 9.02
N PHE A 138 0.92 -2.77 8.64
CA PHE A 138 1.34 -2.07 7.43
C PHE A 138 1.52 -3.00 6.23
N ALA A 139 1.46 -2.45 5.02
CA ALA A 139 1.62 -3.21 3.79
C ALA A 139 2.98 -3.95 3.73
N THR A 140 2.98 -5.19 3.26
CA THR A 140 4.20 -6.01 3.09
C THR A 140 5.16 -5.48 2.00
N TYR A 141 4.69 -4.60 1.13
CA TYR A 141 5.49 -3.98 0.07
C TYR A 141 5.47 -2.44 0.17
N GLY A 142 5.00 -1.90 1.29
CA GLY A 142 4.90 -0.45 1.50
C GLY A 142 6.28 0.20 1.54
N ALA A 143 6.39 1.40 0.98
CA ALA A 143 7.59 2.21 1.09
C ALA A 143 7.77 2.76 2.51
N ILE A 144 9.02 2.88 2.94
CA ILE A 144 9.40 3.42 4.25
C ILE A 144 10.05 4.78 4.03
N VAL A 145 9.53 5.83 4.67
CA VAL A 145 9.97 7.21 4.57
C VAL A 145 10.69 7.60 5.85
N MET A 146 11.83 8.26 5.71
CA MET A 146 12.60 8.83 6.82
C MET A 146 13.14 10.21 6.40
N ARG A 147 13.09 11.19 7.31
CA ARG A 147 13.49 12.59 7.04
C ARG A 147 14.61 13.07 7.96
N PHE A 148 15.40 14.01 7.44
CA PHE A 148 16.57 14.59 8.09
C PHE A 148 16.53 16.12 8.00
N SER A 149 17.24 16.81 8.90
CA SER A 149 17.31 18.27 8.90
C SER A 149 18.07 18.81 7.68
N ASP A 150 19.09 18.08 7.24
CA ASP A 150 20.06 18.47 6.22
C ASP A 150 20.34 17.30 5.26
N PRO A 151 20.93 17.58 4.07
CA PRO A 151 21.17 16.56 3.05
C PRO A 151 22.05 15.41 3.57
N ILE A 152 21.64 14.17 3.29
CA ILE A 152 22.42 12.99 3.64
C ILE A 152 23.44 12.62 2.56
N GLY A 153 24.43 11.82 2.95
CA GLY A 153 25.49 11.32 2.08
C GLY A 153 25.05 10.16 1.18
N GLU A 154 25.96 9.20 0.99
CA GLU A 154 25.70 8.02 0.16
C GLU A 154 24.76 7.03 0.87
N VAL A 155 23.88 6.41 0.08
CA VAL A 155 22.98 5.33 0.51
C VAL A 155 23.25 4.10 -0.35
N PRO A 156 22.87 2.89 0.08
CA PRO A 156 23.06 1.68 -0.73
C PRO A 156 22.49 1.85 -2.15
N ALA A 157 23.34 1.62 -3.14
CA ALA A 157 23.05 1.96 -4.53
C ALA A 157 22.07 1.00 -5.21
N ASP A 158 22.02 -0.25 -4.76
CA ASP A 158 21.20 -1.31 -5.35
C ASP A 158 20.82 -2.40 -4.34
N ALA A 159 20.10 -3.41 -4.83
CA ALA A 159 19.61 -4.55 -4.07
C ALA A 159 20.74 -5.32 -3.35
N ALA A 160 21.87 -5.55 -4.01
CA ALA A 160 22.96 -6.32 -3.45
C ALA A 160 23.63 -5.51 -2.32
N ALA A 161 23.94 -4.23 -2.59
CA ALA A 161 24.50 -3.33 -1.60
C ALA A 161 23.58 -3.14 -0.37
N SER A 162 22.25 -3.20 -0.56
CA SER A 162 21.27 -3.06 0.53
C SER A 162 21.31 -4.20 1.54
N VAL A 163 21.64 -5.42 1.10
CA VAL A 163 21.68 -6.61 1.96
C VAL A 163 22.98 -6.65 2.78
N ASP A 164 24.07 -6.12 2.22
CA ASP A 164 25.39 -6.12 2.87
C ASP A 164 25.68 -4.83 3.68
N SER A 165 24.76 -3.86 3.67
CA SER A 165 24.93 -2.55 4.30
C SER A 165 24.69 -2.60 5.81
N ASN A 166 25.60 -2.01 6.59
CA ASN A 166 25.41 -1.72 8.03
C ASN A 166 24.97 -0.26 8.28
N ALA A 167 25.09 0.62 7.28
CA ALA A 167 24.70 2.04 7.39
C ALA A 167 23.17 2.21 7.41
N LEU A 168 22.48 1.46 6.57
CA LEU A 168 21.04 1.39 6.49
C LEU A 168 20.65 -0.09 6.37
N MET A 169 19.75 -0.56 7.21
CA MET A 169 19.35 -1.96 7.31
C MET A 169 17.83 -2.07 7.37
N LEU A 170 17.24 -2.89 6.50
CA LEU A 170 15.83 -3.29 6.62
C LEU A 170 15.79 -4.74 7.11
N LEU A 171 15.28 -4.94 8.32
CA LEU A 171 15.39 -6.21 9.06
C LEU A 171 14.04 -6.90 9.19
N ASP A 172 14.01 -8.22 8.95
CA ASP A 172 12.93 -9.13 9.34
C ASP A 172 13.25 -9.74 10.72
N LEU A 173 12.53 -9.28 11.75
CA LEU A 173 12.77 -9.65 13.14
C LEU A 173 12.14 -11.00 13.51
N SER A 174 11.44 -11.66 12.59
CA SER A 174 10.91 -13.02 12.84
C SER A 174 11.94 -14.13 12.62
N THR A 175 13.20 -13.76 12.39
CA THR A 175 14.35 -14.67 12.22
C THR A 175 15.43 -14.37 13.27
N THR A 176 16.23 -15.37 13.62
CA THR A 176 17.34 -15.22 14.58
C THR A 176 18.63 -15.81 14.00
N PRO A 177 19.66 -14.99 13.72
CA PRO A 177 19.64 -13.51 13.76
C PRO A 177 18.64 -12.93 12.74
N PRO A 178 18.21 -11.66 12.88
CA PRO A 178 17.38 -10.98 11.90
C PRO A 178 17.97 -11.04 10.50
N THR A 179 17.11 -11.22 9.50
CA THR A 179 17.53 -11.30 8.10
C THR A 179 17.32 -9.96 7.41
N HIS A 180 18.27 -9.57 6.56
CA HIS A 180 18.15 -8.37 5.75
C HIS A 180 17.13 -8.59 4.61
N VAL A 181 16.25 -7.61 4.44
CA VAL A 181 15.29 -7.53 3.33
C VAL A 181 15.92 -6.64 2.25
N PRO A 182 16.10 -7.12 1.01
CA PRO A 182 16.66 -6.30 -0.07
C PRO A 182 15.71 -5.15 -0.42
N TYR A 183 16.28 -3.97 -0.67
CA TYR A 183 15.53 -2.76 -1.00
C TYR A 183 16.26 -1.88 -2.02
N VAL A 184 15.57 -0.85 -2.49
CA VAL A 184 16.18 0.30 -3.18
C VAL A 184 15.83 1.59 -2.46
N VAL A 185 16.73 2.57 -2.52
CA VAL A 185 16.54 3.88 -1.89
C VAL A 185 16.29 4.94 -2.95
N ARG A 186 15.28 5.76 -2.73
CA ARG A 186 15.06 7.02 -3.47
C ARG A 186 15.25 8.19 -2.52
N ARG A 187 16.15 9.11 -2.90
CA ARG A 187 16.31 10.38 -2.18
C ARG A 187 15.31 11.41 -2.69
N SER A 188 14.85 12.28 -1.79
CA SER A 188 13.88 13.34 -2.07
C SER A 188 14.21 14.60 -1.27
N GLU A 189 13.54 15.71 -1.59
CA GLU A 189 13.59 16.98 -0.85
C GLU A 189 14.98 17.61 -0.71
N GLY A 190 15.80 17.45 -1.76
CA GLY A 190 17.21 17.88 -1.74
C GLY A 190 18.06 16.97 -0.86
N ASP A 191 17.87 15.66 -0.99
CA ASP A 191 18.55 14.61 -0.21
C ASP A 191 18.30 14.67 1.31
N ARG A 192 17.23 15.36 1.75
CA ARG A 192 16.81 15.44 3.15
C ARG A 192 15.77 14.39 3.54
N ALA A 193 15.38 13.54 2.60
CA ALA A 193 14.48 12.43 2.85
C ALA A 193 14.89 11.21 2.03
N ILE A 194 14.71 10.03 2.60
CA ILE A 194 14.83 8.76 1.90
C ILE A 194 13.49 8.03 1.88
N ILE A 195 13.27 7.33 0.77
CA ILE A 195 12.17 6.41 0.57
C ILE A 195 12.79 5.05 0.27
N VAL A 196 12.68 4.13 1.21
CA VAL A 196 13.18 2.76 1.13
C VAL A 196 12.05 1.87 0.63
N GLN A 197 12.23 1.28 -0.55
CA GLN A 197 11.26 0.41 -1.18
C GLN A 197 11.77 -1.05 -1.11
N PRO A 198 11.09 -1.95 -0.38
CA PRO A 198 11.41 -3.37 -0.41
C PRO A 198 11.31 -3.92 -1.84
N LEU A 199 12.23 -4.80 -2.22
CA LEU A 199 12.25 -5.46 -3.53
C LEU A 199 11.54 -6.82 -3.56
N ARG A 200 11.12 -7.30 -2.39
CA ARG A 200 10.26 -8.46 -2.21
C ARG A 200 9.26 -8.16 -1.10
N PRO A 201 8.07 -8.79 -1.10
CA PRO A 201 7.16 -8.70 0.02
C PRO A 201 7.87 -9.10 1.32
N MET A 202 7.78 -8.23 2.33
CA MET A 202 8.12 -8.51 3.71
C MET A 202 7.22 -9.62 4.26
N ARG A 203 7.67 -10.33 5.30
CA ARG A 203 6.91 -11.47 5.82
C ARG A 203 5.62 -10.98 6.51
N VAL A 204 4.48 -11.41 5.99
CA VAL A 204 3.13 -11.10 6.49
C VAL A 204 3.03 -11.32 8.01
N GLY A 205 2.38 -10.39 8.71
CA GLY A 205 2.07 -10.53 10.13
C GLY A 205 3.26 -10.49 11.09
N THR A 206 4.43 -10.01 10.64
CA THR A 206 5.64 -9.99 11.47
C THR A 206 6.22 -8.59 11.63
N ARG A 207 7.02 -8.41 12.69
CA ARG A 207 7.70 -7.15 12.97
C ARG A 207 8.96 -7.00 12.13
N HIS A 208 9.16 -5.80 11.62
CA HIS A 208 10.31 -5.39 10.85
C HIS A 208 10.88 -4.10 11.44
N ALA A 209 12.12 -3.80 11.09
CA ALA A 209 12.74 -2.53 11.45
C ALA A 209 13.52 -1.96 10.27
N LEU A 210 13.41 -0.65 10.04
CA LEU A 210 14.39 0.10 9.26
C LEU A 210 15.33 0.79 10.24
N VAL A 211 16.62 0.49 10.16
CA VAL A 211 17.64 1.03 11.07
C VAL A 211 18.66 1.80 10.24
N ALA A 212 18.85 3.08 10.55
CA ALA A 212 19.98 3.86 10.08
C ALA A 212 20.99 4.00 11.22
N THR A 213 22.22 3.54 11.00
CA THR A 213 23.29 3.60 11.99
C THR A 213 24.16 4.85 11.79
N THR A 214 25.10 5.08 12.70
CA THR A 214 26.09 6.14 12.59
C THR A 214 27.08 5.95 11.42
N GLU A 215 27.05 4.80 10.73
CA GLU A 215 27.76 4.62 9.45
C GLU A 215 27.04 5.31 8.27
N LEU A 216 25.76 5.68 8.42
CA LEU A 216 25.08 6.59 7.50
C LEU A 216 25.49 8.03 7.82
N HIS A 217 26.28 8.60 6.92
CA HIS A 217 26.80 9.95 7.06
C HIS A 217 25.92 10.99 6.36
N ASP A 218 26.08 12.24 6.77
CA ASP A 218 25.54 13.37 6.04
C ASP A 218 26.36 13.73 4.79
N ALA A 219 25.92 14.74 4.04
CA ALA A 219 26.62 15.17 2.83
C ALA A 219 28.04 15.73 3.06
N ALA A 220 28.39 16.09 4.31
CA ALA A 220 29.74 16.50 4.69
C ALA A 220 30.63 15.32 5.14
N GLY A 221 30.05 14.13 5.31
CA GLY A 221 30.73 12.95 5.82
C GLY A 221 30.72 12.86 7.35
N ASP A 222 29.97 13.73 8.03
CA ASP A 222 29.79 13.69 9.48
C ASP A 222 28.65 12.70 9.84
N CYS A 223 28.59 12.27 11.09
CA CYS A 223 27.52 11.39 11.54
C CYS A 223 26.15 12.10 11.48
N ILE A 224 25.08 11.34 11.29
CA ILE A 224 23.72 11.84 11.47
C ILE A 224 23.33 11.63 12.95
N ALA A 225 23.07 12.70 13.68
CA ALA A 225 22.65 12.60 15.07
C ALA A 225 21.18 12.14 15.19
N PRO A 226 20.84 11.26 16.14
CA PRO A 226 19.44 10.99 16.46
C PRO A 226 18.78 12.24 17.04
N GLY A 227 17.54 12.53 16.63
CA GLY A 227 16.75 13.62 17.21
C GLY A 227 16.39 13.38 18.70
N PRO A 228 15.95 14.40 19.44
CA PRO A 228 15.72 14.29 20.90
C PRO A 228 14.78 13.16 21.31
N THR A 229 13.66 13.00 20.60
CA THR A 229 12.68 11.91 20.83
C THR A 229 13.30 10.53 20.60
N MET A 230 14.10 10.40 19.54
CA MET A 230 14.81 9.16 19.21
C MET A 230 15.85 8.81 20.27
N ARG A 231 16.64 9.80 20.74
CA ARG A 231 17.58 9.63 21.88
C ARG A 231 16.87 9.13 23.13
N GLY A 232 15.73 9.74 23.47
CA GLY A 232 14.89 9.30 24.58
C GLY A 232 14.45 7.85 24.44
N LEU A 233 13.99 7.44 23.26
CA LEU A 233 13.55 6.06 22.98
C LEU A 233 14.70 5.05 23.11
N LEU A 234 15.85 5.37 22.55
CA LEU A 234 17.03 4.50 22.54
C LEU A 234 17.69 4.36 23.92
N ALA A 235 17.62 5.40 24.75
CA ALA A 235 18.15 5.40 26.11
C ALA A 235 17.11 4.98 27.17
N GLU A 236 15.93 4.52 26.76
CA GLU A 236 14.79 4.18 27.64
C GLU A 236 14.37 5.34 28.58
N GLY A 237 14.67 6.58 28.19
CA GLY A 237 14.45 7.79 28.97
C GLY A 237 13.22 8.60 28.55
N VAL A 238 12.24 7.98 27.89
CA VAL A 238 11.06 8.72 27.40
C VAL A 238 10.06 9.00 28.51
N GLU A 239 9.78 10.28 28.74
CA GLU A 239 8.78 10.72 29.71
C GLU A 239 7.36 10.77 29.13
N ASP A 240 7.22 10.92 27.81
CA ASP A 240 5.90 10.99 27.17
C ASP A 240 5.22 9.61 27.19
N PRO A 241 4.07 9.45 27.88
CA PRO A 241 3.38 8.17 27.97
C PRO A 241 2.91 7.62 26.62
N ARG A 242 2.72 8.49 25.61
CA ARG A 242 2.33 8.07 24.25
C ARG A 242 3.44 7.30 23.53
N LEU A 243 4.69 7.46 23.96
CA LEU A 243 5.86 6.77 23.43
C LEU A 243 6.28 5.55 24.26
N ALA A 244 5.69 5.35 25.44
CA ALA A 244 6.11 4.30 26.37
C ALA A 244 6.10 2.89 25.75
N ARG A 245 5.19 2.62 24.81
CA ARG A 245 5.13 1.34 24.09
C ARG A 245 6.25 1.13 23.08
N MET A 246 6.85 2.21 22.57
CA MET A 246 7.88 2.12 21.53
C MET A 246 9.24 1.75 22.11
N ALA A 247 9.56 2.20 23.33
CA ALA A 247 10.83 1.89 24.00
C ALA A 247 11.16 0.37 24.03
N PRO A 248 10.28 -0.52 24.54
CA PRO A 248 10.59 -1.96 24.53
C PRO A 248 10.69 -2.55 23.12
N ARG A 249 9.95 -2.01 22.13
CA ARG A 249 10.05 -2.46 20.73
C ARG A 249 11.39 -2.06 20.12
N TYR A 250 11.92 -0.90 20.49
CA TYR A 250 13.22 -0.43 20.04
C TYR A 250 14.35 -1.22 20.69
N ALA A 251 14.25 -1.51 22.00
CA ALA A 251 15.18 -2.37 22.71
C ALA A 251 15.23 -3.80 22.13
N GLU A 252 14.09 -4.36 21.71
CA GLU A 252 14.02 -5.65 21.02
C GLU A 252 14.82 -5.65 19.71
N VAL A 253 14.76 -4.56 18.93
CA VAL A 253 15.56 -4.45 17.69
C VAL A 253 17.05 -4.39 18.00
N LEU A 254 17.45 -3.59 19.00
CA LEU A 254 18.84 -3.46 19.41
C LEU A 254 19.42 -4.80 19.85
N ASP A 255 18.71 -5.54 20.71
CA ASP A 255 19.11 -6.88 21.17
C ASP A 255 19.18 -7.88 20.01
N ALA A 256 18.14 -7.93 19.16
CA ALA A 256 18.07 -8.87 18.05
C ALA A 256 19.16 -8.63 16.99
N ALA A 257 19.50 -7.36 16.74
CA ALA A 257 20.50 -6.96 15.74
C ALA A 257 21.93 -6.84 16.31
N ASP A 258 22.15 -7.10 17.60
CA ASP A 258 23.43 -6.89 18.29
C ASP A 258 23.98 -5.46 18.11
N LEU A 259 23.08 -4.47 18.27
CA LEU A 259 23.37 -3.04 18.13
C LEU A 259 23.29 -2.33 19.48
N LEU A 260 24.18 -1.36 19.68
CA LEU A 260 24.17 -0.49 20.84
C LEU A 260 23.39 0.81 20.54
N PRO A 261 22.73 1.42 21.55
CA PRO A 261 22.02 2.69 21.39
C PRO A 261 22.85 3.80 20.71
N GLU A 262 24.14 3.93 21.06
CA GLU A 262 25.04 4.94 20.50
C GLU A 262 25.37 4.74 19.00
N GLN A 263 25.06 3.57 18.44
CA GLN A 263 25.26 3.28 17.02
C GLN A 263 24.08 3.69 16.15
N ILE A 264 22.97 4.17 16.72
CA ILE A 264 21.74 4.45 15.97
C ILE A 264 21.59 5.95 15.68
N SER A 265 21.38 6.27 14.41
CA SER A 265 21.00 7.60 13.93
C SER A 265 19.48 7.74 13.80
N ALA A 266 18.81 6.69 13.31
CA ALA A 266 17.37 6.65 13.18
C ALA A 266 16.85 5.21 13.18
N MET A 267 15.61 5.01 13.60
CA MET A 267 14.96 3.70 13.56
C MET A 267 13.46 3.86 13.33
N ALA A 268 12.88 2.96 12.55
CA ALA A 268 11.44 2.73 12.47
C ALA A 268 11.19 1.27 12.81
N VAL A 269 10.21 1.00 13.67
CA VAL A 269 9.79 -0.36 14.00
C VAL A 269 8.35 -0.49 13.62
N PHE A 270 7.98 -1.50 12.84
CA PHE A 270 6.62 -1.63 12.32
C PHE A 270 6.22 -3.09 12.13
N THR A 271 4.93 -3.38 12.30
CA THR A 271 4.35 -4.71 12.11
C THR A 271 3.59 -4.77 10.79
N THR A 272 3.94 -5.70 9.91
CA THR A 272 3.20 -5.88 8.65
C THR A 272 1.86 -6.56 8.88
N HIS A 273 0.87 -6.23 8.07
CA HIS A 273 -0.50 -6.72 8.11
C HIS A 273 -0.63 -8.21 7.75
N ARG A 274 -1.81 -8.80 8.04
CA ARG A 274 -2.11 -10.24 7.87
C ARG A 274 -3.52 -10.53 7.29
N GLU A 275 -4.13 -9.59 6.56
CA GLU A 275 -5.48 -9.78 5.99
C GLU A 275 -5.55 -10.87 4.90
N THR A 276 -4.40 -11.34 4.39
CA THR A 276 -4.36 -12.46 3.44
C THR A 276 -4.92 -13.75 4.03
N ASP A 277 -4.87 -13.92 5.36
CA ASP A 277 -5.42 -15.10 6.03
C ASP A 277 -6.94 -15.15 5.91
N VAL A 278 -7.61 -14.00 5.94
CA VAL A 278 -9.06 -13.89 5.71
C VAL A 278 -9.38 -14.37 4.30
N MET A 279 -8.64 -13.92 3.30
CA MET A 279 -8.84 -14.34 1.90
C MET A 279 -8.56 -15.84 1.70
N ALA A 280 -7.54 -16.38 2.36
CA ALA A 280 -7.24 -17.82 2.33
C ALA A 280 -8.37 -18.65 2.96
N ALA A 281 -8.97 -18.16 4.04
CA ALA A 281 -10.12 -18.79 4.70
C ALA A 281 -11.40 -18.68 3.85
N VAL A 282 -11.67 -17.54 3.20
CA VAL A 282 -12.75 -17.40 2.20
C VAL A 282 -12.56 -18.42 1.07
N ALA A 283 -11.35 -18.53 0.54
CA ALA A 283 -11.05 -19.49 -0.51
C ALA A 283 -11.20 -20.96 -0.06
N ALA A 284 -11.01 -21.25 1.23
CA ALA A 284 -11.26 -22.58 1.79
C ALA A 284 -12.77 -22.85 1.93
N ASP A 285 -13.54 -21.89 2.44
CA ASP A 285 -15.00 -21.98 2.54
C ASP A 285 -15.66 -22.19 1.16
N ILE A 286 -15.24 -21.44 0.13
CA ILE A 286 -15.70 -21.62 -1.25
C ILE A 286 -15.42 -23.04 -1.77
N ARG A 287 -14.24 -23.59 -1.49
CA ARG A 287 -13.86 -24.95 -1.94
C ARG A 287 -14.71 -26.05 -1.31
N GLU A 288 -15.30 -25.80 -0.16
CA GLU A 288 -16.18 -26.76 0.53
C GLU A 288 -17.64 -26.65 0.08
N ARG A 289 -17.99 -25.61 -0.68
CA ARG A 289 -19.33 -25.40 -1.24
C ARG A 289 -19.53 -26.16 -2.54
N ALA A 290 -20.79 -26.43 -2.84
CA ALA A 290 -21.23 -26.91 -4.14
C ALA A 290 -21.95 -25.76 -4.86
N TYR A 291 -21.61 -25.58 -6.13
CA TYR A 291 -22.21 -24.59 -7.01
C TYR A 291 -22.86 -25.30 -8.18
N ASP A 292 -24.07 -24.87 -8.52
CA ASP A 292 -24.85 -25.37 -9.63
C ASP A 292 -25.31 -24.19 -10.49
N TRP A 293 -25.51 -24.45 -11.78
CA TRP A 293 -26.10 -23.45 -12.67
C TRP A 293 -27.58 -23.24 -12.34
N ASP A 294 -28.01 -21.98 -12.33
CA ASP A 294 -29.41 -21.62 -12.19
C ASP A 294 -30.13 -21.89 -13.51
N GLY A 295 -30.64 -23.11 -13.66
CA GLY A 295 -31.39 -23.55 -14.84
C GLY A 295 -30.53 -23.93 -16.04
N ASP A 296 -31.16 -23.97 -17.21
CA ASP A 296 -30.49 -24.32 -18.46
C ASP A 296 -29.64 -23.15 -18.97
N ARG A 297 -28.47 -23.48 -19.54
CA ARG A 297 -27.59 -22.50 -20.19
C ARG A 297 -28.03 -22.28 -21.62
N GLU A 298 -28.06 -21.03 -22.06
CA GLU A 298 -28.36 -20.67 -23.44
C GLU A 298 -27.07 -20.68 -24.24
N CYS A 299 -26.98 -21.53 -25.28
CA CYS A 299 -25.77 -21.64 -26.09
C CYS A 299 -26.02 -21.34 -27.56
N GLU A 300 -25.13 -20.55 -28.14
CA GLU A 300 -25.14 -20.16 -29.55
C GLU A 300 -23.83 -20.57 -30.23
N ASP A 301 -23.94 -21.11 -31.44
CA ASP A 301 -22.78 -21.53 -32.23
C ASP A 301 -22.30 -20.38 -33.12
N ALA A 302 -21.06 -19.94 -32.91
CA ALA A 302 -20.32 -19.09 -33.83
C ALA A 302 -19.41 -19.95 -34.75
N GLU A 303 -18.71 -19.30 -35.68
CA GLU A 303 -17.81 -19.99 -36.62
C GLU A 303 -16.73 -20.80 -35.91
N ASN A 304 -16.07 -20.20 -34.91
CA ASN A 304 -14.86 -20.74 -34.28
C ASN A 304 -15.05 -21.20 -32.82
N TRP A 305 -16.20 -20.91 -32.21
CA TRP A 305 -16.49 -21.23 -30.82
C TRP A 305 -18.00 -21.36 -30.57
N ARG A 306 -18.38 -21.97 -29.46
CA ARG A 306 -19.77 -21.97 -28.94
C ARG A 306 -19.84 -21.04 -27.73
N GLN A 307 -20.70 -20.02 -27.77
CA GLN A 307 -21.06 -19.26 -26.57
C GLN A 307 -22.00 -20.11 -25.75
N CYS A 308 -21.88 -20.01 -24.44
CA CYS A 308 -22.93 -20.35 -23.51
C CYS A 308 -23.02 -19.22 -22.47
N GLU A 309 -24.23 -18.71 -22.27
CA GLU A 309 -24.57 -17.82 -21.18
C GLU A 309 -25.24 -18.64 -20.07
N GLY A 310 -24.82 -18.40 -18.85
CA GLY A 310 -25.38 -19.01 -17.65
C GLY A 310 -25.29 -18.07 -16.47
N GLN A 311 -25.90 -18.46 -15.37
CA GLN A 311 -25.77 -17.76 -14.10
C GLN A 311 -25.82 -18.77 -12.96
N PHE A 312 -25.27 -18.40 -11.81
CA PHE A 312 -25.30 -19.23 -10.61
C PHE A 312 -25.39 -18.37 -9.36
N GLU A 313 -25.85 -18.95 -8.26
CA GLU A 313 -25.81 -18.31 -6.95
C GLU A 313 -24.40 -18.34 -6.36
N ALA A 314 -23.85 -17.16 -6.09
CA ALA A 314 -22.57 -16.94 -5.42
C ALA A 314 -22.78 -16.16 -4.11
N TRP A 315 -21.72 -16.02 -3.32
CA TRP A 315 -21.72 -15.34 -2.03
C TRP A 315 -20.88 -14.06 -2.03
N ASP A 316 -21.46 -12.96 -1.53
CA ASP A 316 -20.76 -11.75 -1.11
C ASP A 316 -20.14 -12.00 0.28
N TYR A 317 -18.82 -11.81 0.40
CA TYR A 317 -18.08 -11.94 1.66
C TYR A 317 -17.77 -10.60 2.31
N ARG A 318 -18.16 -9.48 1.69
CA ARG A 318 -17.83 -8.15 2.20
C ARG A 318 -18.66 -7.80 3.42
N ASP A 319 -17.99 -7.37 4.48
CA ASP A 319 -18.59 -6.73 5.63
C ASP A 319 -18.69 -5.22 5.37
N GLY A 320 -19.78 -4.83 4.70
CA GLY A 320 -19.95 -3.47 4.20
C GLY A 320 -19.09 -3.20 2.96
N LYS A 321 -17.92 -2.58 3.14
CA LYS A 321 -17.09 -2.12 2.01
C LYS A 321 -15.98 -3.10 1.63
N ALA A 322 -15.49 -3.91 2.57
CA ALA A 322 -14.35 -4.80 2.39
C ALA A 322 -14.59 -6.19 3.02
N ILE A 323 -13.80 -7.18 2.64
CA ILE A 323 -13.84 -8.52 3.25
C ILE A 323 -12.99 -8.48 4.53
N LEU A 324 -13.66 -8.44 5.68
CA LEU A 324 -13.01 -8.38 7.00
C LEU A 324 -13.05 -9.71 7.76
N THR A 325 -13.97 -10.60 7.39
CA THR A 325 -14.17 -11.92 8.01
C THR A 325 -14.39 -12.96 6.92
N PRO A 326 -14.06 -14.24 7.17
CA PRO A 326 -14.24 -15.28 6.16
C PRO A 326 -15.69 -15.76 6.00
N ALA A 327 -16.62 -15.28 6.81
CA ALA A 327 -18.02 -15.69 6.73
C ALA A 327 -18.74 -15.01 5.55
N PRO A 328 -19.51 -15.76 4.74
CA PRO A 328 -20.35 -15.17 3.72
C PRO A 328 -21.43 -14.29 4.35
N LYS A 329 -21.86 -13.26 3.63
CA LYS A 329 -22.77 -12.22 4.15
C LYS A 329 -24.11 -12.24 3.45
N ALA A 330 -24.12 -12.38 2.12
CA ALA A 330 -25.35 -12.45 1.34
C ALA A 330 -25.14 -13.25 0.05
N PRO A 331 -26.16 -13.99 -0.44
CA PRO A 331 -26.11 -14.59 -1.76
C PRO A 331 -26.44 -13.54 -2.84
N TRP A 332 -25.91 -13.74 -4.05
CA TRP A 332 -26.32 -13.03 -5.26
C TRP A 332 -26.16 -13.89 -6.52
N THR A 333 -26.93 -13.60 -7.56
CA THR A 333 -26.85 -14.32 -8.84
C THR A 333 -25.81 -13.65 -9.73
N LEU A 334 -24.80 -14.41 -10.17
CA LEU A 334 -23.74 -13.93 -11.05
C LEU A 334 -23.89 -14.47 -12.46
N PRO A 335 -24.02 -13.59 -13.48
CA PRO A 335 -23.95 -13.98 -14.88
C PRO A 335 -22.53 -14.38 -15.31
N VAL A 336 -22.43 -15.41 -16.13
CA VAL A 336 -21.18 -15.96 -16.68
C VAL A 336 -21.31 -16.17 -18.18
N SER A 337 -20.34 -15.65 -18.93
CA SER A 337 -20.19 -15.96 -20.34
C SER A 337 -19.06 -16.97 -20.53
N THR A 338 -19.34 -18.04 -21.26
CA THR A 338 -18.36 -19.08 -21.59
C THR A 338 -18.25 -19.24 -23.09
N TRP A 339 -17.03 -19.29 -23.59
CA TRP A 339 -16.72 -19.61 -24.99
C TRP A 339 -15.97 -20.93 -25.03
N LEU A 340 -16.52 -21.90 -25.74
CA LEU A 340 -16.00 -23.26 -25.84
C LEU A 340 -15.45 -23.54 -27.24
N PRO A 341 -14.36 -24.33 -27.38
CA PRO A 341 -13.93 -24.83 -28.67
C PRO A 341 -15.04 -25.59 -29.41
N ARG A 342 -15.17 -25.36 -30.72
CA ARG A 342 -16.14 -26.07 -31.59
C ARG A 342 -15.82 -27.54 -31.76
N GLU A 343 -14.53 -27.85 -31.77
CA GLU A 343 -14.00 -29.18 -32.02
C GLU A 343 -13.35 -29.76 -30.76
N GLY A 344 -13.30 -31.10 -30.71
CA GLY A 344 -12.75 -31.84 -29.58
C GLY A 344 -13.79 -32.27 -28.56
N GLN A 345 -13.32 -32.97 -27.52
CA GLN A 345 -14.12 -33.37 -26.37
C GLN A 345 -13.46 -32.79 -25.13
N GLY A 346 -14.26 -32.12 -24.29
CA GLY A 346 -13.78 -31.60 -23.01
C GLY A 346 -13.37 -32.72 -22.03
N PRO A 347 -12.84 -32.36 -20.85
CA PRO A 347 -12.68 -30.98 -20.34
C PRO A 347 -11.58 -30.21 -21.09
N TRP A 348 -11.85 -28.94 -21.40
CA TRP A 348 -10.87 -28.05 -22.02
C TRP A 348 -10.03 -27.36 -20.94
N PRO A 349 -8.74 -27.09 -21.20
CA PRO A 349 -8.01 -26.12 -20.37
C PRO A 349 -8.73 -24.76 -20.42
N THR A 350 -8.89 -24.14 -19.26
CA THR A 350 -9.73 -22.94 -19.10
C THR A 350 -8.87 -21.69 -18.85
N ILE A 351 -9.22 -20.61 -19.52
CA ILE A 351 -8.71 -19.26 -19.28
C ILE A 351 -9.84 -18.44 -18.66
N PHE A 352 -9.61 -17.94 -17.46
CA PHE A 352 -10.53 -17.00 -16.82
C PHE A 352 -10.08 -15.56 -17.13
N VAL A 353 -10.98 -14.74 -17.70
CA VAL A 353 -10.67 -13.39 -18.17
C VAL A 353 -11.33 -12.35 -17.28
N GLY A 354 -10.54 -11.39 -16.81
CA GLY A 354 -11.04 -10.12 -16.29
C GLY A 354 -11.08 -9.07 -17.39
N HIS A 355 -12.16 -8.27 -17.45
CA HIS A 355 -12.29 -7.17 -18.39
C HIS A 355 -11.58 -5.89 -17.89
N GLY A 356 -11.35 -4.94 -18.79
CA GLY A 356 -10.78 -3.63 -18.47
C GLY A 356 -11.76 -2.68 -17.78
N LEU A 357 -11.28 -1.51 -17.34
CA LEU A 357 -12.10 -0.46 -16.74
C LEU A 357 -13.19 0.01 -17.70
N GLY A 358 -14.44 0.05 -17.24
CA GLY A 358 -15.60 0.49 -18.03
C GLY A 358 -16.10 -0.51 -19.07
N ALA A 359 -15.54 -1.73 -19.10
CA ALA A 359 -16.03 -2.84 -19.92
C ALA A 359 -16.87 -3.84 -19.09
N GLY A 360 -17.24 -4.95 -19.72
CA GLY A 360 -17.91 -6.09 -19.08
C GLY A 360 -17.45 -7.42 -19.67
N ARG A 361 -18.03 -8.53 -19.19
CA ARG A 361 -17.63 -9.91 -19.49
C ARG A 361 -17.54 -10.21 -20.98
N TYR A 362 -18.40 -9.61 -21.80
CA TYR A 362 -18.41 -9.79 -23.25
C TYR A 362 -17.13 -9.33 -23.97
N GLN A 363 -16.28 -8.51 -23.33
CA GLN A 363 -14.96 -8.16 -23.86
C GLN A 363 -14.07 -9.41 -24.07
N ALA A 364 -14.30 -10.47 -23.30
CA ALA A 364 -13.56 -11.73 -23.41
C ALA A 364 -13.78 -12.46 -24.74
N ALA A 365 -14.81 -12.11 -25.53
CA ALA A 365 -15.03 -12.67 -26.86
C ALA A 365 -13.80 -12.48 -27.78
N ARG A 366 -13.09 -11.36 -27.67
CA ARG A 366 -11.85 -11.12 -28.45
C ARG A 366 -10.73 -12.10 -28.10
N LEU A 367 -10.64 -12.51 -26.83
CA LEU A 367 -9.68 -13.53 -26.40
C LEU A 367 -10.17 -14.93 -26.79
N ALA A 368 -11.49 -15.18 -26.76
CA ALA A 368 -12.07 -16.43 -27.22
C ALA A 368 -11.78 -16.71 -28.70
N GLU A 369 -11.83 -15.70 -29.57
CA GLU A 369 -11.44 -15.82 -30.99
C GLU A 369 -10.00 -16.34 -31.17
N LEU A 370 -9.09 -15.97 -30.28
CA LEU A 370 -7.69 -16.42 -30.33
C LEU A 370 -7.51 -17.81 -29.71
N TYR A 371 -8.14 -18.07 -28.56
CA TYR A 371 -7.81 -19.22 -27.72
C TYR A 371 -8.74 -20.43 -27.91
N CYS A 372 -10.00 -20.24 -28.32
CA CYS A 372 -10.90 -21.36 -28.60
C CYS A 372 -10.40 -22.25 -29.76
N PRO A 373 -9.89 -21.70 -30.88
CA PRO A 373 -9.28 -22.52 -31.94
C PRO A 373 -8.04 -23.30 -31.47
N ALA A 374 -7.35 -22.80 -30.43
CA ALA A 374 -6.21 -23.46 -29.81
C ALA A 374 -6.62 -24.51 -28.76
N GLY A 375 -7.92 -24.78 -28.59
CA GLY A 375 -8.44 -25.80 -27.71
C GLY A 375 -8.66 -25.37 -26.26
N PHE A 376 -8.66 -24.07 -25.96
CA PHE A 376 -8.95 -23.53 -24.64
C PHE A 376 -10.40 -23.06 -24.52
N ALA A 377 -11.04 -23.33 -23.39
CA ALA A 377 -12.27 -22.62 -23.02
C ALA A 377 -11.91 -21.24 -22.44
N VAL A 378 -12.71 -20.24 -22.75
CA VAL A 378 -12.60 -18.89 -22.17
C VAL A 378 -13.84 -18.64 -21.32
N VAL A 379 -13.65 -18.18 -20.09
CA VAL A 379 -14.74 -17.87 -19.15
C VAL A 379 -14.55 -16.43 -18.67
N ALA A 380 -15.65 -15.68 -18.58
CA ALA A 380 -15.63 -14.32 -18.06
C ALA A 380 -16.87 -14.00 -17.22
N MET A 381 -16.65 -13.14 -16.23
CA MET A 381 -17.66 -12.59 -15.34
C MET A 381 -17.40 -11.10 -15.19
N ASP A 382 -18.47 -10.34 -14.95
CA ASP A 382 -18.35 -8.91 -14.66
C ASP A 382 -17.69 -8.71 -13.30
N ALA A 383 -16.81 -7.72 -13.21
CA ALA A 383 -16.30 -7.25 -11.94
C ALA A 383 -17.40 -6.57 -11.14
N MET A 384 -17.19 -6.45 -9.83
CA MET A 384 -17.98 -5.58 -8.97
C MET A 384 -18.25 -4.22 -9.65
N ARG A 385 -19.47 -3.71 -9.49
CA ARG A 385 -19.99 -2.48 -10.09
C ARG A 385 -20.12 -2.47 -11.62
N HIS A 386 -19.59 -3.43 -12.38
CA HIS A 386 -19.60 -3.39 -13.84
C HIS A 386 -20.66 -4.30 -14.47
N GLY A 387 -20.99 -4.02 -15.73
CA GLY A 387 -21.86 -4.86 -16.56
C GLY A 387 -23.14 -5.30 -15.85
N ASP A 388 -23.41 -6.60 -15.90
CA ASP A 388 -24.59 -7.20 -15.29
C ASP A 388 -24.31 -7.69 -13.85
N HIS A 389 -23.20 -7.29 -13.22
CA HIS A 389 -22.97 -7.63 -11.82
C HIS A 389 -24.09 -7.04 -10.96
N PRO A 390 -24.65 -7.77 -9.97
CA PRO A 390 -25.70 -7.27 -9.07
C PRO A 390 -25.43 -5.96 -8.32
N THR A 391 -24.19 -5.48 -8.34
CA THR A 391 -23.75 -4.26 -7.66
C THR A 391 -23.59 -3.09 -8.61
N SER A 392 -23.77 -3.30 -9.92
CA SER A 392 -23.82 -2.23 -10.91
C SER A 392 -25.07 -1.38 -10.70
N ALA A 393 -24.88 -0.08 -10.51
CA ALA A 393 -25.97 0.86 -10.66
C ALA A 393 -26.23 0.97 -12.16
N HIS A 394 -27.42 0.60 -12.63
CA HIS A 394 -27.72 0.60 -14.06
C HIS A 394 -27.44 1.99 -14.66
N GLY A 395 -26.46 2.07 -15.57
CA GLY A 395 -25.90 3.31 -16.09
C GLY A 395 -24.47 3.11 -16.55
N ASP A 396 -24.29 2.81 -17.84
CA ASP A 396 -22.97 2.57 -18.43
C ASP A 396 -22.18 3.89 -18.50
N GLY A 397 -20.94 3.92 -17.99
CA GLY A 397 -20.11 5.12 -18.08
C GLY A 397 -18.89 5.15 -17.15
N GLN A 398 -18.13 6.25 -17.25
CA GLN A 398 -16.93 6.51 -16.44
C GLN A 398 -17.21 6.50 -14.93
N ASP A 399 -18.41 6.89 -14.50
CA ASP A 399 -18.81 6.92 -13.09
C ASP A 399 -18.78 5.53 -12.43
N THR A 400 -19.05 4.48 -13.21
CA THR A 400 -19.02 3.09 -12.77
C THR A 400 -17.59 2.62 -12.51
N ALA A 401 -16.66 2.95 -13.42
CA ALA A 401 -15.24 2.64 -13.26
C ALA A 401 -14.63 3.38 -12.06
N LEU A 402 -14.98 4.64 -11.86
CA LEU A 402 -14.53 5.43 -10.71
C LEU A 402 -15.08 4.88 -9.39
N SER A 403 -16.36 4.49 -9.37
CA SER A 403 -16.99 3.90 -8.18
C SER A 403 -16.37 2.55 -7.80
N PHE A 404 -15.98 1.73 -8.78
CA PHE A 404 -15.23 0.51 -8.54
C PHE A 404 -13.88 0.80 -7.87
N LEU A 405 -13.19 1.85 -8.33
CA LEU A 405 -11.91 2.29 -7.78
C LEU A 405 -12.03 3.07 -6.45
N GLY A 406 -13.24 3.19 -5.89
CA GLY A 406 -13.49 3.98 -4.69
C GLY A 406 -13.22 5.48 -4.88
N LEU A 407 -13.21 5.98 -6.12
CA LEU A 407 -12.91 7.37 -6.44
C LEU A 407 -14.20 8.20 -6.46
N ASN A 408 -14.28 9.20 -5.58
CA ASN A 408 -15.33 10.21 -5.60
C ASN A 408 -14.73 11.56 -6.01
N LEU A 409 -14.83 11.87 -7.31
CA LEU A 409 -14.27 13.12 -7.86
C LEU A 409 -14.99 14.37 -7.35
N ALA A 410 -16.31 14.30 -7.16
CA ALA A 410 -17.09 15.43 -6.64
C ALA A 410 -16.70 15.77 -5.19
N GLY A 411 -16.41 14.74 -4.38
CA GLY A 411 -15.93 14.90 -3.02
C GLY A 411 -14.42 15.12 -2.90
N LEU A 412 -13.66 14.91 -3.98
CA LEU A 412 -12.20 14.76 -3.97
C LEU A 412 -11.77 13.76 -2.88
N GLN A 413 -12.28 12.53 -2.94
CA GLN A 413 -12.03 11.49 -1.95
C GLN A 413 -11.65 10.17 -2.63
N ILE A 414 -10.81 9.41 -1.92
CA ILE A 414 -10.47 8.02 -2.25
C ILE A 414 -10.95 7.16 -1.08
N ASP A 415 -11.86 6.23 -1.37
CA ASP A 415 -12.36 5.22 -0.45
C ASP A 415 -11.57 3.93 -0.66
N GLY A 416 -10.47 3.80 0.08
CA GLY A 416 -9.53 2.69 -0.01
C GLY A 416 -10.17 1.36 0.38
N GLN A 417 -11.12 1.35 1.33
CA GLN A 417 -11.83 0.13 1.70
C GLN A 417 -12.73 -0.36 0.57
N THR A 418 -13.45 0.54 -0.10
CA THR A 418 -14.27 0.21 -1.26
C THR A 418 -13.41 -0.30 -2.42
N LEU A 419 -12.28 0.36 -2.68
CA LEU A 419 -11.31 -0.08 -3.70
C LEU A 419 -10.86 -1.52 -3.44
N VAL A 420 -10.27 -1.79 -2.27
CA VAL A 420 -9.76 -3.12 -1.91
C VAL A 420 -10.88 -4.14 -1.87
N GLY A 421 -12.03 -3.80 -1.28
CA GLY A 421 -13.16 -4.70 -1.18
C GLY A 421 -13.77 -5.08 -2.52
N ASN A 422 -13.86 -4.14 -3.47
CA ASN A 422 -14.35 -4.43 -4.82
C ASN A 422 -13.39 -5.36 -5.57
N PHE A 423 -12.07 -5.14 -5.47
CA PHE A 423 -11.07 -6.03 -6.07
C PHE A 423 -11.12 -7.43 -5.43
N ASN A 424 -11.10 -7.51 -4.11
CA ASN A 424 -11.12 -8.78 -3.39
C ASN A 424 -12.40 -9.56 -3.66
N GLN A 425 -13.57 -8.92 -3.60
CA GLN A 425 -14.83 -9.59 -3.90
C GLN A 425 -14.91 -10.02 -5.36
N THR A 426 -14.44 -9.22 -6.31
CA THR A 426 -14.36 -9.64 -7.73
C THR A 426 -13.51 -10.89 -7.91
N VAL A 427 -12.40 -11.03 -7.17
CA VAL A 427 -11.57 -12.25 -7.21
C VAL A 427 -12.31 -13.43 -6.58
N VAL A 428 -13.00 -13.19 -5.48
CA VAL A 428 -13.81 -14.18 -4.76
C VAL A 428 -14.98 -14.68 -5.62
N ASP A 429 -15.68 -13.80 -6.33
CA ASP A 429 -16.75 -14.14 -7.27
C ASP A 429 -16.29 -15.09 -8.38
N ARG A 430 -15.04 -14.97 -8.83
CA ARG A 430 -14.44 -15.82 -9.87
C ARG A 430 -13.93 -17.17 -9.34
N LEU A 431 -13.76 -17.28 -8.02
CA LEU A 431 -13.32 -18.51 -7.37
C LEU A 431 -14.47 -19.47 -7.10
N GLN A 432 -15.68 -18.91 -6.95
CA GLN A 432 -16.95 -19.62 -6.88
C GLN A 432 -17.33 -20.13 -8.26
#